data_AF-A0A099Z1L5-F1
#
_entry.id   AF-A0A099Z1L5-F1
#
_cell.length_a   1.000
_cell.length_b   1.000
_cell.length_c   1.000
_cell.angle_alpha   90.00
_cell.angle_beta   90.00
_cell.angle_gamma   90.00
#
_symmetry.space_group_name_H-M   'P 1'
#
loop_
_entity.id
_entity.type
_entity.pdbx_description
1 polymer ?
#
loop_
_entity_poly.entity_id
_entity_poly.type
_entity_poly.pdbx_seq_one_letter_code
_entity_poly.pdbx_strand_id
1 'polypeptide(L)'
;MLFEAGGYLDAVTYTYEDIGYIILYSNYSPCNEADHCCLSKIYSFLTKYPQVTLCIYFSKLYHIENSLPTAVWNHEVLKSLSSLWPHVTLHPLCGGIWHYLLCNFVHGIPGSTLYHPALPSRTLGDQPN
;
A
#
# COMPACT_ATOMS: atom_id res chain seq x y z
N MET A 1 8.50 -13.04 4.04
CA MET A 1 7.43 -13.05 3.03
C MET A 1 6.13 -12.65 3.73
N LEU A 2 5.35 -11.73 3.14
CA LEU A 2 4.25 -11.03 3.82
C LEU A 2 2.90 -11.73 3.61
N PHE A 3 2.52 -11.97 2.34
CA PHE A 3 1.21 -12.50 1.94
C PHE A 3 1.25 -13.98 1.53
N GLU A 4 2.45 -14.53 1.32
CA GLU A 4 2.63 -15.91 0.91
C GLU A 4 2.15 -16.90 1.98
N ALA A 5 1.82 -18.13 1.58
CA ALA A 5 1.46 -19.18 2.52
C ALA A 5 2.60 -19.43 3.53
N GLY A 6 2.28 -19.47 4.82
CA GLY A 6 3.27 -19.50 5.91
C GLY A 6 4.04 -18.18 6.09
N GLY A 7 3.69 -17.13 5.36
CA GLY A 7 4.19 -15.78 5.54
C GLY A 7 3.62 -15.11 6.79
N TYR A 8 4.03 -13.86 7.04
CA TYR A 8 3.68 -13.17 8.28
C TYR A 8 2.17 -12.98 8.46
N LEU A 9 1.47 -12.44 7.46
CA LEU A 9 0.03 -12.21 7.57
C LEU A 9 -0.74 -13.53 7.63
N ASP A 10 -0.30 -14.54 6.87
CA ASP A 10 -0.88 -15.88 6.92
C ASP A 10 -0.81 -16.49 8.32
N ALA A 11 0.37 -16.46 8.94
CA ALA A 11 0.58 -16.98 10.29
C ALA A 11 -0.22 -16.21 11.35
N VAL A 12 -0.23 -14.88 11.27
CA VAL A 12 -0.94 -14.02 12.22
C VAL A 12 -2.46 -14.21 12.10
N THR A 13 -3.02 -14.18 10.90
CA THR A 13 -4.47 -14.38 10.70
C THR A 13 -4.90 -15.81 11.02
N TYR A 14 -4.04 -16.81 10.79
CA TYR A 14 -4.31 -18.18 11.24
C TYR A 14 -4.32 -18.31 12.77
N THR A 15 -3.40 -17.64 13.45
CA THR A 15 -3.25 -17.73 14.92
C THR A 15 -4.36 -16.96 15.64
N TYR A 16 -4.80 -15.84 15.07
CA TYR A 16 -5.79 -14.95 15.65
C TYR A 16 -7.02 -14.88 14.74
N GLU A 17 -8.00 -15.74 15.01
CA GLU A 17 -9.21 -15.90 14.20
C GLU A 17 -10.08 -14.63 14.12
N ASP A 18 -9.89 -13.69 15.03
CA ASP A 18 -10.68 -12.45 15.15
C ASP A 18 -10.15 -11.27 14.30
N ILE A 19 -9.08 -11.47 13.52
CA ILE A 19 -8.55 -10.40 12.67
C ILE A 19 -9.50 -10.17 11.48
N GLY A 20 -10.30 -9.11 11.56
CA GLY A 20 -11.20 -8.68 10.48
C GLY A 20 -10.68 -7.53 9.62
N TYR A 21 -9.67 -6.78 10.07
CA TYR A 21 -9.20 -5.58 9.37
C TYR A 21 -7.69 -5.41 9.47
N ILE A 22 -7.04 -5.23 8.32
CA ILE A 22 -5.59 -5.05 8.20
C ILE A 22 -5.31 -3.74 7.46
N ILE A 23 -4.49 -2.88 8.05
CA ILE A 23 -3.97 -1.67 7.39
C ILE A 23 -2.48 -1.87 7.10
N LEU A 24 -2.09 -1.70 5.84
CA LEU A 24 -0.71 -1.71 5.41
C LEU A 24 -0.27 -0.32 4.97
N TYR A 25 0.87 0.12 5.48
CA TYR A 25 1.54 1.34 5.04
C TYR A 25 2.81 0.96 4.29
N SER A 26 2.94 1.43 3.06
CA SER A 26 4.01 1.04 2.15
C SER A 26 4.58 2.26 1.41
N ASN A 27 5.82 2.15 0.96
CA ASN A 27 6.40 3.19 0.10
C ASN A 27 5.75 3.16 -1.29
N TYR A 28 5.54 1.96 -1.84
CA TYR A 28 5.14 1.72 -3.22
C TYR A 28 3.80 0.99 -3.31
N SER A 29 3.02 1.30 -4.33
CA SER A 29 1.77 0.58 -4.63
C SER A 29 2.04 -0.89 -5.01
N PRO A 30 1.08 -1.81 -4.81
CA PRO A 30 1.19 -3.20 -5.26
C PRO A 30 1.46 -3.31 -6.77
N CYS A 31 2.19 -4.35 -7.19
CA CYS A 31 2.63 -4.55 -8.59
C CYS A 31 2.26 -5.96 -9.12
N ASN A 32 2.34 -6.16 -10.45
CA ASN A 32 2.20 -7.48 -11.09
C ASN A 32 3.45 -7.95 -11.83
N GLU A 33 4.61 -7.40 -11.51
CA GLU A 33 5.85 -7.84 -12.14
C GLU A 33 6.08 -9.32 -11.80
N ALA A 34 6.56 -10.10 -12.78
CA ALA A 34 6.61 -11.56 -12.70
C ALA A 34 7.41 -12.09 -11.49
N ASP A 35 8.45 -11.36 -11.10
CA ASP A 35 9.29 -11.72 -9.95
C ASP A 35 8.61 -11.44 -8.60
N HIS A 36 7.64 -10.52 -8.57
CA HIS A 36 6.99 -10.07 -7.34
C HIS A 36 5.62 -10.73 -7.13
N CYS A 37 4.82 -10.84 -8.21
CA CYS A 37 3.48 -11.42 -8.22
C CYS A 37 2.56 -10.92 -7.09
N CYS A 38 2.60 -9.62 -6.73
CA CYS A 38 1.86 -9.13 -5.56
C CYS A 38 0.35 -9.35 -5.70
N LEU A 39 -0.20 -9.18 -6.90
CA LEU A 39 -1.62 -9.43 -7.16
C LEU A 39 -2.03 -10.84 -6.75
N SER A 40 -1.32 -11.86 -7.26
CA SER A 40 -1.61 -13.26 -6.97
C SER A 40 -1.48 -13.58 -5.49
N LYS A 41 -0.45 -13.04 -4.82
CA LYS A 41 -0.24 -13.25 -3.37
C LYS A 41 -1.35 -12.63 -2.53
N ILE A 42 -1.74 -11.39 -2.83
CA ILE A 42 -2.84 -10.71 -2.14
C ILE A 42 -4.16 -11.45 -2.37
N TYR A 43 -4.45 -11.84 -3.61
CA TYR A 43 -5.66 -12.62 -3.93
C TYR A 43 -5.69 -13.96 -3.20
N SER A 44 -4.58 -14.69 -3.17
CA SER A 44 -4.48 -15.97 -2.47
C SER A 44 -4.75 -15.79 -0.97
N PHE A 45 -4.21 -14.73 -0.36
CA PHE A 45 -4.44 -14.42 1.05
C PHE A 45 -5.92 -14.09 1.32
N LEU A 46 -6.53 -13.22 0.52
CA LEU A 46 -7.94 -12.83 0.69
C LEU A 46 -8.92 -13.97 0.41
N THR A 47 -8.56 -14.88 -0.50
CA THR A 47 -9.35 -16.09 -0.78
C THR A 47 -9.32 -17.05 0.42
N LYS A 48 -8.17 -17.14 1.10
CA LYS A 48 -8.02 -17.98 2.30
C LYS A 48 -8.73 -17.38 3.52
N TYR A 49 -8.76 -16.05 3.65
CA TYR A 49 -9.36 -15.34 4.77
C TYR A 49 -10.43 -14.34 4.31
N PRO A 50 -11.62 -14.82 3.89
CA PRO A 50 -12.66 -13.98 3.30
C PRO A 50 -13.24 -12.93 4.26
N GLN A 51 -13.09 -13.12 5.57
CA GLN A 51 -13.51 -12.17 6.60
C GLN A 51 -12.56 -10.98 6.77
N VAL A 52 -11.35 -11.05 6.20
CA VAL A 52 -10.35 -9.98 6.33
C VAL A 52 -10.61 -8.91 5.28
N THR A 53 -10.70 -7.67 5.74
CA THR A 53 -10.63 -6.48 4.89
C THR A 53 -9.22 -5.91 4.91
N LEU A 54 -8.69 -5.56 3.74
CA LEU A 54 -7.32 -5.08 3.54
C LEU A 54 -7.31 -3.64 3.02
N CYS A 55 -6.74 -2.73 3.80
CA CYS A 55 -6.53 -1.34 3.42
C CYS A 55 -5.04 -1.09 3.18
N ILE A 56 -4.67 -0.66 1.98
CA ILE A 56 -3.28 -0.39 1.62
C ILE A 56 -3.10 1.10 1.34
N TYR A 57 -2.27 1.73 2.16
CA TYR A 57 -1.73 3.05 1.94
C TYR A 57 -0.35 2.99 1.31
N PHE A 58 -0.12 3.78 0.26
CA PHE A 58 1.18 3.85 -0.43
C PHE A 58 1.64 5.29 -0.67
N SER A 59 2.94 5.56 -0.60
CA SER A 59 3.47 6.92 -0.82
C SER A 59 3.69 7.26 -2.29
N LYS A 60 3.97 6.26 -3.13
CA LYS A 60 4.31 6.40 -4.55
C LYS A 60 3.70 5.26 -5.35
N LEU A 61 3.32 5.55 -6.59
CA LEU A 61 2.94 4.53 -7.55
C LEU A 61 4.21 3.82 -8.04
N TYR A 62 4.14 2.51 -8.19
CA TYR A 62 5.29 1.68 -8.60
C TYR A 62 5.24 1.38 -10.10
N HIS A 63 6.22 1.90 -10.84
CA HIS A 63 6.43 1.62 -12.27
C HIS A 63 5.13 1.67 -13.10
N ILE A 64 4.48 2.84 -13.11
CA ILE A 64 3.22 3.07 -13.84
C ILE A 64 3.40 3.97 -15.07
N GLU A 65 4.62 4.45 -15.30
CA GLU A 65 4.95 5.32 -16.42
C GLU A 65 4.83 4.55 -17.74
N ASN A 66 4.07 5.07 -18.71
CA ASN A 66 3.81 4.39 -19.99
C ASN A 66 5.08 4.06 -20.82
N SER A 67 6.23 4.65 -20.46
CA SER A 67 7.53 4.30 -21.06
C SER A 67 8.09 2.97 -20.57
N LEU A 68 7.58 2.42 -19.46
CA LEU A 68 8.04 1.17 -18.88
C LEU A 68 7.24 -0.02 -19.43
N PRO A 69 7.91 -1.12 -19.82
CA PRO A 69 7.23 -2.34 -20.27
C PRO A 69 6.28 -2.93 -19.21
N THR A 70 6.54 -2.69 -17.92
CA THR A 70 5.77 -3.25 -16.81
C THR A 70 4.53 -2.42 -16.44
N ALA A 71 4.40 -1.20 -16.97
CA ALA A 71 3.36 -0.26 -16.55
C ALA A 71 1.94 -0.80 -16.74
N VAL A 72 1.67 -1.44 -17.88
CA VAL A 72 0.34 -2.02 -18.18
C VAL A 72 -0.08 -3.00 -17.08
N TRP A 73 0.84 -3.86 -16.65
CA TRP A 73 0.60 -4.86 -15.62
C TRP A 73 0.39 -4.24 -14.24
N ASN A 74 1.15 -3.19 -13.90
CA ASN A 74 1.02 -2.50 -12.63
C ASN A 74 -0.26 -1.66 -12.54
N HIS A 75 -0.68 -1.03 -13.64
CA HIS A 75 -2.01 -0.40 -13.73
C HIS A 75 -3.12 -1.43 -13.52
N GLU A 76 -2.99 -2.61 -14.11
CA GLU A 76 -3.99 -3.67 -14.00
C GLU A 76 -4.13 -4.20 -12.57
N VAL A 77 -3.03 -4.27 -11.79
CA VAL A 77 -3.11 -4.61 -10.36
C VAL A 77 -3.97 -3.64 -9.60
N LEU A 78 -3.75 -2.34 -9.80
CA LEU A 78 -4.48 -1.31 -9.05
C LEU A 78 -5.97 -1.37 -9.39
N LYS A 79 -6.31 -1.58 -10.66
CA LYS A 79 -7.70 -1.79 -11.09
C LYS A 79 -8.31 -3.06 -10.50
N SER A 80 -7.59 -4.19 -10.61
CA SER A 80 -8.04 -5.49 -10.13
C SER A 80 -8.29 -5.47 -8.63
N LEU A 81 -7.35 -4.95 -7.83
CA LEU A 81 -7.51 -4.83 -6.38
C LEU A 81 -8.61 -3.83 -6.00
N SER A 82 -8.73 -2.69 -6.70
CA SER A 82 -9.80 -1.73 -6.43
C SER A 82 -11.19 -2.30 -6.73
N SER A 83 -11.29 -3.25 -7.66
CA SER A 83 -12.56 -3.93 -7.98
C SER A 83 -13.07 -4.83 -6.84
N LEU A 84 -12.20 -5.17 -5.88
CA LEU A 84 -12.56 -5.96 -4.70
C LEU A 84 -13.16 -5.12 -3.55
N TRP A 85 -13.42 -3.83 -3.78
CA TRP A 85 -14.13 -3.01 -2.79
C TRP A 85 -15.47 -3.67 -2.38
N PRO A 86 -15.82 -3.70 -1.07
CA PRO A 86 -15.15 -3.03 0.05
C PRO A 86 -14.02 -3.82 0.72
N HIS A 87 -13.73 -5.06 0.28
CA HIS A 87 -12.75 -5.95 0.92
C HIS A 87 -11.31 -5.49 0.72
N VAL A 88 -11.03 -4.74 -0.35
CA VAL A 88 -9.73 -4.10 -0.57
C VAL A 88 -9.91 -2.62 -0.84
N THR A 89 -9.13 -1.79 -0.17
CA THR A 89 -9.02 -0.36 -0.46
C THR A 89 -7.57 0.03 -0.70
N LEU A 90 -7.37 0.90 -1.68
CA LEU A 90 -6.06 1.41 -2.10
C LEU A 90 -6.07 2.93 -1.98
N HIS A 91 -5.11 3.49 -1.23
CA HIS A 91 -5.05 4.92 -0.97
C HIS A 91 -3.62 5.48 -1.10
N PRO A 92 -3.41 6.56 -1.87
CA PRO A 92 -2.17 7.30 -1.75
C PRO A 92 -2.09 7.96 -0.37
N LEU A 93 -0.91 7.96 0.25
CA LEU A 93 -0.66 8.63 1.53
C LEU A 93 -0.80 10.14 1.36
N CYS A 94 -1.71 10.74 2.12
CA CYS A 94 -1.96 12.17 2.09
C CYS A 94 -2.07 12.77 3.51
N GLY A 95 -1.73 14.06 3.61
CA GLY A 95 -2.02 14.91 4.77
C GLY A 95 -1.66 14.30 6.12
N GLY A 96 -2.65 14.23 7.01
CA GLY A 96 -2.50 13.83 8.42
C GLY A 96 -2.06 12.38 8.65
N ILE A 97 -2.14 11.50 7.66
CA ILE A 97 -1.64 10.12 7.79
C ILE A 97 -0.12 10.12 7.96
N TRP A 98 0.60 11.05 7.33
CA TRP A 98 2.05 11.19 7.52
C TRP A 98 2.42 11.45 8.98
N HIS A 99 1.69 12.34 9.65
CA HIS A 99 1.88 12.60 11.07
C HIS A 99 1.64 11.35 11.90
N TYR A 100 0.55 10.61 11.64
CA TYR A 100 0.28 9.34 12.31
C TYR A 100 1.43 8.33 12.14
N LEU A 101 1.98 8.21 10.92
CA LEU A 101 3.09 7.30 10.65
C LEU A 101 4.36 7.70 11.39
N LEU A 102 4.71 8.98 11.37
CA LEU A 102 5.88 9.50 12.07
C LEU A 102 5.78 9.24 13.58
N CYS A 103 4.63 9.49 14.20
CA CYS A 103 4.43 9.29 15.64
C CYS A 103 4.45 7.83 16.09
N ASN A 104 3.98 6.90 15.25
CA ASN A 104 3.77 5.50 15.66
C ASN A 104 4.86 4.54 15.15
N PHE A 105 5.52 4.86 14.04
CA PHE A 105 6.46 3.93 13.38
C PHE A 105 7.90 4.46 13.31
N VAL A 106 8.17 5.72 13.67
CA VAL A 106 9.51 6.30 13.61
C VAL A 106 9.99 6.72 14.99
N HIS A 107 11.16 6.23 15.39
CA HIS A 107 11.77 6.57 16.67
C HIS A 107 12.59 7.86 16.57
N GLY A 108 12.65 8.62 17.68
CA GLY A 108 13.56 9.77 17.80
C GLY A 108 13.09 11.05 17.09
N ILE A 109 11.81 11.17 16.75
CA ILE A 109 11.25 12.40 16.16
C ILE A 109 11.01 13.45 17.27
N PRO A 110 11.66 14.62 17.22
CA PRO A 110 11.33 15.73 18.10
C PRO A 110 9.86 16.16 17.90
N GLY A 111 9.13 16.42 18.99
CA GLY A 111 7.74 16.87 18.90
C GLY A 111 7.54 18.12 18.03
N SER A 112 8.56 18.95 17.86
CA SER A 112 8.53 20.15 17.01
C SER A 112 8.50 19.86 15.50
N THR A 113 9.10 18.76 15.03
CA THR A 113 9.10 18.35 13.62
C THR A 113 7.74 17.85 13.11
N LEU A 114 6.81 17.55 14.03
CA LEU A 114 5.50 17.01 13.71
C LEU A 114 4.49 18.09 13.27
N TYR A 115 4.74 19.36 13.58
CA TYR A 115 3.85 20.48 13.24
C TYR A 115 4.06 21.05 11.83
N HIS A 116 5.15 20.68 11.17
CA HIS A 116 5.46 21.07 9.81
C HIS A 116 5.91 19.85 8.99
N PRO A 117 4.99 18.99 8.53
CA PRO A 117 5.32 18.13 7.41
C PRO A 117 5.68 19.07 6.27
N ALA A 118 6.97 19.18 5.95
CA ALA A 118 7.45 19.96 4.83
C ALA A 118 6.64 19.52 3.62
N LEU A 119 5.74 20.38 3.14
CA LEU A 119 5.04 20.19 1.88
C LEU A 119 6.14 19.91 0.86
N PRO A 120 6.15 18.74 0.18
CA PRO A 120 7.07 18.55 -0.91
C PRO A 120 6.84 19.72 -1.87
N SER A 121 7.89 20.51 -2.16
CA SER A 121 7.87 21.51 -3.22
C SER A 121 7.63 20.80 -4.55
N ARG A 122 6.39 20.44 -4.82
CA ARG A 122 5.92 19.83 -6.07
C ARG A 122 4.90 20.79 -6.69
N THR A 123 5.38 21.98 -7.04
CA THR A 123 4.69 22.95 -7.89
C THR A 123 5.71 23.87 -8.56
N LEU A 124 6.81 23.29 -9.07
CA LEU A 124 7.66 23.94 -10.06
C LEU A 124 7.80 22.97 -11.24
N GLY A 125 6.76 22.88 -12.06
CA GLY A 125 6.69 21.91 -13.15
C GLY A 125 5.47 22.06 -14.05
N ASP A 126 4.46 22.84 -13.66
CA ASP A 126 3.40 23.28 -14.56
C ASP A 126 3.66 24.73 -14.98
N GLN A 127 4.50 24.90 -15.99
CA GLN A 127 4.45 26.09 -16.83
C GLN A 127 4.07 25.61 -18.24
N PRO A 128 2.88 25.96 -18.76
CA PRO A 128 2.55 25.67 -20.14
C PRO A 128 3.36 26.59 -21.07
N ASN A 129 3.91 26.00 -22.14
CA ASN A 129 4.25 26.74 -23.36
C ASN A 129 2.99 26.92 -24.21
#